data_AF-A0A532AIS1-F1
#
_entry.id   AF-A0A532AIS1-F1
#
_cell.length_a   1.000
_cell.length_b   1.000
_cell.length_c   1.000
_cell.angle_alpha   90.00
_cell.angle_beta   90.00
_cell.angle_gamma   90.00
#
_symmetry.space_group_name_H-M   'P 1'
#
loop_
_entity.id
_entity.type
_entity.pdbx_description
1 polymer ?
#
loop_
_entity_poly.entity_id
_entity_poly.type
_entity_poly.pdbx_seq_one_letter_code
_entity_poly.pdbx_strand_id
1 'polypeptide(L)'
;WNDFRKSQCGAGAADDDTLPAPDAKYTGDPQPPTITAPQGVKFPTAISKKYAAETPAKGRMHTCLDLYYANKDANTLGGLRWIQKGGGFYSLCNAKLKS
;
A
#
# COMPACT_ATOMS: atom_id res chain seq x y z
N TRP A 1 16.16 23.84 -0.39
CA TRP A 1 15.11 22.80 -0.44
C TRP A 1 13.70 23.39 -0.36
N ASN A 2 13.37 24.19 0.66
CA ASN A 2 12.02 24.76 0.81
C ASN A 2 11.59 25.68 -0.35
N ASP A 3 12.52 26.44 -0.94
CA ASP A 3 12.20 27.34 -2.06
C ASP A 3 11.91 26.58 -3.36
N PHE A 4 12.60 25.47 -3.60
CA PHE A 4 12.31 24.57 -4.73
C PHE A 4 10.90 23.99 -4.65
N ARG A 5 10.49 23.53 -3.46
CA ARG A 5 9.12 23.02 -3.25
C ARG A 5 8.06 24.11 -3.47
N LYS A 6 8.30 25.34 -3.02
CA LYS A 6 7.38 26.46 -3.26
C LYS A 6 7.27 26.82 -4.74
N SER A 7 8.38 26.77 -5.48
CA SER A 7 8.41 27.13 -6.90
C SER A 7 7.85 26.04 -7.81
N GLN A 8 8.07 24.75 -7.49
CA GLN A 8 7.68 23.64 -8.37
C GLN A 8 6.38 22.96 -7.98
N CYS A 9 5.89 23.19 -6.76
CA CYS A 9 4.65 22.59 -6.24
C CYS A 9 3.78 23.65 -5.51
N GLY A 10 3.95 24.93 -5.84
CA GLY A 10 3.11 26.02 -5.34
C GLY A 10 1.70 26.02 -5.95
N ALA A 11 0.89 27.03 -5.63
CA ALA A 11 -0.56 27.10 -5.80
C ALA A 11 -1.18 26.56 -7.12
N GLY A 12 -0.45 26.53 -8.23
CA GLY A 12 -0.91 25.91 -9.49
C GLY A 12 -0.99 24.38 -9.49
N ALA A 13 -0.51 23.70 -8.44
CA ALA A 13 -0.79 22.27 -8.26
C ALA A 13 -2.28 22.03 -8.01
N ALA A 14 -2.99 22.96 -7.37
CA ALA A 14 -4.43 22.81 -7.09
C ALA A 14 -5.32 22.91 -8.34
N ASP A 15 -4.80 23.47 -9.43
CA ASP A 15 -5.48 23.59 -10.74
C ASP A 15 -5.19 22.39 -11.66
N ASP A 16 -4.42 21.40 -11.19
CA ASP A 16 -4.21 20.15 -11.91
C ASP A 16 -5.41 19.22 -11.67
N ASP A 17 -6.26 19.09 -12.70
CA ASP A 17 -7.47 18.25 -12.73
C ASP A 17 -7.18 16.74 -12.52
N THR A 18 -5.90 16.34 -12.44
CA THR A 18 -5.50 14.99 -12.05
C THR A 18 -5.30 14.81 -10.54
N LEU A 19 -5.36 15.88 -9.75
CA LEU A 19 -5.34 15.79 -8.29
C LEU A 19 -6.70 15.39 -7.73
N PRO A 20 -6.74 14.52 -6.70
CA PRO A 20 -7.98 14.29 -5.97
C PRO A 20 -8.45 15.60 -5.33
N ALA A 21 -9.73 15.92 -5.51
CA ALA A 21 -10.35 17.06 -4.85
C ALA A 21 -10.06 17.03 -3.32
N PRO A 22 -9.92 18.21 -2.67
CA PRO A 22 -9.68 18.30 -1.23
C PRO A 22 -10.77 17.60 -0.38
N ASP A 23 -11.92 17.31 -0.99
CA ASP A 23 -13.09 16.62 -0.41
C ASP A 23 -13.37 15.27 -1.08
N ALA A 24 -12.36 14.67 -1.73
CA ALA A 24 -12.44 13.32 -2.30
C ALA A 24 -12.76 12.29 -1.20
N LYS A 25 -14.04 12.01 -1.02
CA LYS A 25 -14.53 10.93 -0.17
C LYS A 25 -14.42 9.63 -0.95
N TYR A 26 -13.44 8.80 -0.55
CA TYR A 26 -13.35 7.42 -1.01
C TYR A 26 -14.51 6.63 -0.42
N THR A 27 -15.60 6.49 -1.18
CA THR A 27 -16.80 5.74 -0.80
C THR A 27 -16.79 4.29 -1.29
N GLY A 28 -15.80 3.92 -2.12
CA GLY A 28 -15.61 2.55 -2.57
C GLY A 28 -14.50 1.84 -1.79
N ASP A 29 -14.77 0.60 -1.36
CA ASP A 29 -13.68 -0.30 -0.99
C ASP A 29 -12.76 -0.50 -2.21
N PRO A 30 -11.43 -0.56 -2.00
CA PRO A 30 -10.49 -0.85 -3.09
C PRO A 30 -10.92 -2.13 -3.81
N GLN A 31 -10.91 -2.11 -5.16
CA GLN A 31 -11.19 -3.32 -5.92
C GLN A 31 -10.30 -4.46 -5.42
N PRO A 32 -10.86 -5.67 -5.25
CA PRO A 32 -10.09 -6.81 -4.81
C PRO A 32 -8.95 -7.09 -5.81
N PRO A 33 -7.79 -7.58 -5.32
CA PRO A 33 -6.70 -7.96 -6.20
C PRO A 33 -7.18 -9.06 -7.16
N THR A 34 -6.90 -8.89 -8.46
CA THR A 34 -7.26 -9.83 -9.52
C THR A 34 -6.11 -10.77 -9.89
N ILE A 35 -4.91 -10.51 -9.39
CA ILE A 35 -3.76 -11.39 -9.57
C ILE A 35 -3.63 -12.40 -8.42
N THR A 36 -2.94 -13.49 -8.69
CA THR A 36 -2.53 -14.44 -7.66
C THR A 36 -1.09 -14.17 -7.25
N ALA A 37 -0.78 -14.36 -5.96
CA ALA A 37 0.60 -14.27 -5.49
C ALA A 37 1.45 -15.41 -6.11
N PRO A 38 2.71 -15.14 -6.50
CA PRO A 38 3.65 -16.18 -6.87
C PRO A 38 3.85 -17.21 -5.76
N GLN A 39 4.26 -18.42 -6.14
CA GLN A 39 4.60 -19.46 -5.18
C GLN A 39 5.75 -19.02 -4.28
N GLY A 40 5.65 -19.32 -2.99
CA GLY A 40 6.66 -18.96 -1.98
C GLY A 40 6.45 -17.60 -1.32
N VAL A 41 5.55 -16.75 -1.82
CA VAL A 41 5.19 -15.48 -1.17
C VAL A 41 4.39 -15.76 0.10
N LYS A 42 4.87 -15.24 1.24
CA LYS A 42 4.23 -15.41 2.55
C LYS A 42 3.45 -14.17 2.94
N PHE A 43 2.22 -14.37 3.40
CA PHE A 43 1.33 -13.34 3.94
C PHE A 43 1.05 -13.56 5.43
N PRO A 44 0.74 -12.50 6.18
CA PRO A 44 0.35 -12.61 7.58
C PRO A 44 -1.09 -13.13 7.67
N THR A 45 -1.41 -13.74 8.81
CA THR A 45 -2.78 -14.10 9.18
C THR A 45 -3.44 -13.08 10.10
N ALA A 46 -2.65 -12.20 10.74
CA ALA A 46 -3.12 -11.14 11.62
C ALA A 46 -2.18 -9.93 11.57
N ILE A 47 -2.68 -8.77 12.00
CA ILE A 47 -1.85 -7.58 12.22
C ILE A 47 -0.77 -7.95 13.26
N SER A 48 0.48 -7.60 12.97
CA SER A 48 1.60 -7.87 13.88
C SER A 48 1.37 -7.20 15.23
N LYS A 49 1.68 -7.92 16.32
CA LYS A 49 1.61 -7.38 17.70
C LYS A 49 2.45 -6.11 17.86
N LYS A 50 3.51 -5.93 17.05
CA LYS A 50 4.34 -4.72 16.98
C LYS A 50 3.51 -3.46 16.69
N TYR A 51 2.41 -3.59 15.95
CA TYR A 51 1.54 -2.50 15.53
C TYR A 51 0.15 -2.55 16.19
N ALA A 52 -0.01 -3.31 17.29
CA ALA A 52 -1.30 -3.48 17.96
C ALA A 52 -1.88 -2.17 18.55
N ALA A 53 -1.02 -1.18 18.83
CA ALA A 53 -1.43 0.14 19.31
C ALA A 53 -1.81 1.11 18.19
N GLU A 54 -1.63 0.72 16.93
CA GLU A 54 -1.99 1.57 15.80
C GLU A 54 -3.45 1.34 15.37
N THR A 55 -4.00 2.30 14.61
CA THR A 55 -5.31 2.09 13.99
C THR A 55 -5.25 0.87 13.06
N PRO A 56 -6.35 0.10 12.88
CA PRO A 56 -6.33 -1.11 12.06
C PRO A 56 -5.79 -0.89 10.65
N ALA A 57 -6.10 0.27 10.04
CA ALA A 57 -5.58 0.62 8.72
C ALA A 57 -4.05 0.75 8.70
N LYS A 58 -3.49 1.47 9.68
CA LYS A 58 -2.04 1.68 9.78
C LYS A 58 -1.31 0.39 10.17
N GLY A 59 -1.87 -0.37 11.11
CA GLY A 59 -1.32 -1.66 11.52
C GLY A 59 -1.26 -2.67 10.37
N ARG A 60 -2.29 -2.75 9.50
CA ARG A 60 -2.23 -3.57 8.28
C ARG A 60 -1.12 -3.11 7.33
N MET A 61 -1.00 -1.81 7.08
CA MET A 61 0.03 -1.26 6.20
C MET A 61 1.44 -1.61 6.66
N HIS A 62 1.76 -1.37 7.94
CA HIS A 62 3.08 -1.67 8.46
C HIS A 62 3.36 -3.18 8.56
N THR A 63 2.35 -3.98 8.93
CA THR A 63 2.49 -5.45 8.92
C THR A 63 2.81 -5.97 7.52
N CYS A 64 2.10 -5.50 6.50
CA CYS A 64 2.35 -5.88 5.12
C CYS A 64 3.72 -5.39 4.63
N LEU A 65 4.15 -4.20 5.05
CA LEU A 65 5.45 -3.65 4.67
C LEU A 65 6.60 -4.49 5.22
N ASP A 66 6.56 -4.83 6.51
CA ASP A 66 7.57 -5.68 7.15
C ASP A 66 7.67 -7.04 6.42
N LEU A 67 6.52 -7.63 6.08
CA LEU A 67 6.52 -8.89 5.33
C LEU A 67 6.97 -8.76 3.88
N TYR A 68 6.72 -7.63 3.22
CA TYR A 68 7.25 -7.40 1.89
C TYR A 68 8.77 -7.41 1.90
N TYR A 69 9.40 -6.72 2.86
CA TYR A 69 10.84 -6.75 3.03
C TYR A 69 11.34 -8.15 3.40
N ALA A 70 10.68 -8.87 4.31
CA ALA A 70 11.07 -10.24 4.63
C ALA A 70 11.02 -11.18 3.42
N ASN A 71 10.00 -11.06 2.55
CA ASN A 71 9.94 -11.83 1.29
C ASN A 71 10.98 -11.37 0.28
N LYS A 72 11.31 -10.07 0.26
CA LYS A 72 12.36 -9.51 -0.59
C LYS A 72 13.73 -10.05 -0.20
N ASP A 73 14.04 -10.03 1.09
CA ASP A 73 15.31 -10.52 1.65
C ASP A 73 15.44 -12.04 1.47
N ALA A 74 14.33 -12.77 1.57
CA ALA A 74 14.27 -14.20 1.27
C ALA A 74 14.25 -14.52 -0.24
N ASN A 75 14.24 -13.51 -1.12
CA ASN A 75 14.11 -13.64 -2.57
C ASN A 75 12.88 -14.49 -3.01
N THR A 76 11.79 -14.43 -2.25
CA THR A 76 10.56 -15.20 -2.49
C THR A 76 9.48 -14.42 -3.23
N LEU A 77 9.70 -13.14 -3.53
CA LEU A 77 8.69 -12.30 -4.20
C LEU A 77 8.33 -12.79 -5.61
N GLY A 78 9.23 -13.51 -6.30
CA GLY A 78 8.94 -14.01 -7.65
C GLY A 78 8.53 -12.92 -8.64
N GLY A 79 9.09 -11.72 -8.50
CA GLY A 79 8.73 -10.54 -9.31
C GLY A 79 7.51 -9.75 -8.83
N LEU A 80 6.84 -10.18 -7.76
CA LEU A 80 5.72 -9.45 -7.16
C LEU A 80 6.20 -8.12 -6.55
N ARG A 81 5.71 -7.00 -7.09
CA ARG A 81 6.03 -5.66 -6.58
C ARG A 81 5.07 -5.27 -5.46
N TRP A 82 5.49 -4.29 -4.66
CA TRP A 82 4.68 -3.68 -3.60
C TRP A 82 3.28 -3.24 -4.09
N ILE A 83 3.25 -2.46 -5.18
CA ILE A 83 2.04 -2.01 -5.90
C ILE A 83 2.25 -2.30 -7.39
N GLN A 84 1.25 -2.89 -8.04
CA GLN A 84 1.22 -3.10 -9.51
C GLN A 84 -0.21 -3.21 -10.02
N LYS A 85 -0.39 -3.06 -11.34
CA LYS A 85 -1.69 -3.24 -12.02
C LYS A 85 -2.29 -4.61 -11.67
N GLY A 86 -3.57 -4.64 -11.30
CA GLY A 86 -4.28 -5.86 -10.89
C GLY A 86 -4.05 -6.29 -9.44
N GLY A 87 -3.20 -5.57 -8.68
CA GLY A 87 -2.91 -5.84 -7.28
C GLY A 87 -1.45 -6.22 -7.07
N GLY A 88 -0.76 -5.54 -6.15
CA GLY A 88 0.58 -5.92 -5.71
C GLY A 88 0.58 -6.68 -4.41
N PHE A 89 1.77 -6.82 -3.81
CA PHE A 89 1.94 -7.44 -2.51
C PHE A 89 1.01 -6.81 -1.45
N TYR A 90 0.91 -5.48 -1.41
CA TYR A 90 0.09 -4.81 -0.40
C TYR A 90 -1.40 -5.15 -0.52
N SER A 91 -1.96 -5.10 -1.73
CA SER A 91 -3.39 -5.44 -1.93
C SER A 91 -3.69 -6.90 -1.59
N LEU A 92 -2.78 -7.83 -1.91
CA LEU A 92 -2.93 -9.25 -1.57
C LEU A 92 -2.85 -9.48 -0.06
N CYS A 93 -1.87 -8.86 0.59
CA CYS A 93 -1.70 -8.92 2.04
C CYS A 93 -2.88 -8.28 2.78
N ASN A 94 -3.32 -7.10 2.36
CA ASN A 94 -4.45 -6.40 2.97
C ASN A 94 -5.77 -7.16 2.76
N ALA A 95 -5.97 -7.77 1.59
CA ALA A 95 -7.10 -8.67 1.36
C ALA A 95 -7.05 -9.85 2.34
N LYS A 96 -5.89 -10.51 2.51
CA LYS A 96 -5.72 -11.61 3.49
C LYS A 96 -5.99 -11.21 4.94
N LEU A 97 -5.62 -10.00 5.34
CA LEU A 97 -5.86 -9.48 6.70
C LEU A 97 -7.28 -8.98 6.95
N LYS A 98 -8.05 -8.73 5.88
CA LYS A 98 -9.47 -8.37 5.93
C LYS A 98 -10.40 -9.57 5.71
N SER A 99 -9.83 -10.73 5.34
CA SER A 99 -10.55 -11.99 5.08
C SER A 99 -11.02 -12.64 6.37
#